data_AF-A0A7X7BSP3-F1
#
_entry.id   AF-A0A7X7BSP3-F1
#
_cell.length_a   1.000
_cell.length_b   1.000
_cell.length_c   1.000
_cell.angle_alpha   90.00
_cell.angle_beta   90.00
_cell.angle_gamma   90.00
#
_symmetry.space_group_name_H-M   'P 1'
#
loop_
_entity.id
_entity.type
_entity.pdbx_description
1 polymer ?
#
loop_
_entity_poly.entity_id
_entity_poly.type
_entity_poly.pdbx_seq_one_letter_code
_entity_poly.pdbx_strand_id
1 'polypeptide(L)'
;ETGKKVYNILQLRHHQAILDLKEQVEKADKEDKYEVELTYITSRGKWYLESWKGDPRRSFGVATNIGVHFYDMLHFIFGKLQKNIVHYSGEMKAAGYLEYEKARVRWFLSIDANDLPEDVKGKQPTFRTITVDGEEIEFSKGFTDLHTVSYEEILAGRGYGIEDARHCIETVNYIRSADPVVAEADEAHRFLSVLLNQ
;
A
#
# COMPACT_ATOMS: atom_id res chain seq x y z
N GLU A 1 -12.83 30.76 -3.61
CA GLU A 1 -11.56 30.01 -3.42
C GLU A 1 -10.55 30.89 -2.69
N THR A 2 -9.71 30.32 -1.83
CA THR A 2 -8.74 31.07 -0.99
C THR A 2 -7.45 31.45 -1.73
N GLY A 3 -7.28 31.03 -2.99
CA GLY A 3 -6.06 31.25 -3.77
C GLY A 3 -4.83 30.49 -3.24
N LYS A 4 -5.02 29.53 -2.31
CA LYS A 4 -3.95 28.69 -1.76
C LYS A 4 -4.01 27.29 -2.35
N LYS A 5 -2.86 26.61 -2.38
CA LYS A 5 -2.73 25.21 -2.79
C LYS A 5 -2.45 24.34 -1.57
N VAL A 6 -2.97 23.12 -1.60
CA VAL A 6 -2.68 22.06 -0.63
C VAL A 6 -1.89 20.99 -1.35
N TYR A 7 -0.76 20.59 -0.77
CA TYR A 7 0.07 19.51 -1.29
C TYR A 7 0.06 18.32 -0.33
N ASN A 8 0.16 17.11 -0.89
CA ASN A 8 0.22 15.86 -0.16
C ASN A 8 1.60 15.21 -0.32
N ILE A 9 2.06 14.49 0.72
CA ILE A 9 3.32 13.77 0.68
C ILE A 9 3.07 12.36 0.14
N LEU A 10 3.35 12.18 -1.15
CA LEU A 10 3.28 10.91 -1.88
C LEU A 10 4.68 10.48 -2.31
N GLN A 11 5.59 10.39 -1.34
CA GLN A 11 7.03 10.33 -1.54
C GLN A 11 7.49 9.09 -2.32
N LEU A 12 6.69 8.01 -2.32
CA LEU A 12 6.98 6.80 -3.09
C LEU A 12 6.99 7.06 -4.61
N ARG A 13 6.24 8.05 -5.09
CA ARG A 13 6.27 8.45 -6.51
C ARG A 13 7.61 9.05 -6.94
N HIS A 14 8.48 9.42 -5.99
CA HIS A 14 9.84 9.93 -6.26
C HIS A 14 10.92 8.85 -6.15
N HIS A 15 10.57 7.62 -5.77
CA HIS A 15 11.54 6.54 -5.63
C HIS A 15 11.91 5.98 -7.01
N GLN A 16 13.21 5.87 -7.32
CA GLN A 16 13.68 5.46 -8.65
C GLN A 16 13.11 4.11 -9.10
N ALA A 17 13.15 3.07 -8.26
CA ALA A 17 12.58 1.76 -8.61
C ALA A 17 11.07 1.81 -8.96
N ILE A 18 10.31 2.76 -8.39
CA ILE A 18 8.89 2.93 -8.69
C ILE A 18 8.71 3.65 -10.03
N LEU A 19 9.56 4.64 -10.33
CA LEU A 19 9.59 5.32 -11.62
C LEU A 19 10.00 4.36 -12.75
N ASP A 20 11.03 3.55 -12.53
CA ASP A 20 11.53 2.57 -13.50
C ASP A 20 10.44 1.53 -13.82
N LEU A 21 9.77 1.00 -12.79
CA LEU A 21 8.67 0.06 -12.98
C LEU A 21 7.48 0.70 -13.68
N LYS A 22 7.12 1.94 -13.33
CA LYS A 22 6.07 2.68 -14.03
C LYS A 22 6.39 2.82 -15.51
N GLU A 23 7.61 3.22 -15.85
CA GLU A 23 8.06 3.37 -17.23
C GLU A 23 8.03 2.03 -17.98
N GLN A 24 8.46 0.94 -17.34
CA GLN A 24 8.38 -0.41 -17.88
C GLN A 24 6.93 -0.81 -18.18
N VAL A 25 6.01 -0.59 -17.24
CA VAL A 25 4.58 -0.91 -17.37
C VAL A 25 3.88 -0.02 -18.42
N GLU A 26 4.35 1.20 -18.64
CA GLU A 26 3.83 2.11 -19.68
C GLU A 26 4.30 1.73 -21.08
N LYS A 27 5.52 1.22 -21.22
CA LYS A 27 6.10 0.82 -22.51
C LYS A 27 5.80 -0.62 -22.90
N ALA A 28 5.43 -1.47 -21.93
CA ALA A 28 5.12 -2.86 -22.20
C ALA A 28 3.87 -2.99 -23.06
N ASP A 29 3.99 -3.72 -24.18
CA ASP A 29 2.87 -4.18 -24.99
C ASP A 29 2.38 -5.53 -24.44
N LYS A 30 1.82 -5.49 -23.22
CA LYS A 30 1.31 -6.67 -22.51
C LYS A 30 -0.22 -6.64 -22.57
N GLU A 31 -0.83 -7.67 -23.17
CA GLU A 31 -2.29 -7.82 -23.20
C GLU A 31 -2.85 -8.21 -21.83
N ASP A 32 -2.09 -9.02 -21.08
CA ASP A 32 -2.47 -9.48 -19.74
C ASP A 32 -2.08 -8.50 -18.63
N LYS A 33 -2.83 -8.54 -17.53
CA LYS A 33 -2.48 -7.82 -16.30
C LYS A 33 -1.25 -8.43 -15.63
N TYR A 34 -0.49 -7.59 -14.93
CA TYR A 34 0.57 -8.02 -14.02
C TYR A 34 -0.03 -8.70 -12.79
N GLU A 35 0.59 -9.79 -12.34
CA GLU A 35 0.23 -10.44 -11.09
C GLU A 35 1.09 -9.87 -9.96
N VAL A 36 0.46 -9.16 -9.04
CA VAL A 36 1.13 -8.43 -7.98
C VAL A 36 0.76 -9.00 -6.62
N GLU A 37 1.78 -9.24 -5.79
CA GLU A 37 1.56 -9.54 -4.38
C GLU A 37 2.29 -8.51 -3.51
N LEU A 38 1.53 -7.82 -2.67
CA LEU A 38 2.04 -6.82 -1.74
C LEU A 38 1.90 -7.32 -0.31
N THR A 39 3.01 -7.52 0.38
CA THR A 39 3.02 -7.82 1.81
C THR A 39 3.79 -6.73 2.55
N TYR A 40 3.15 -6.08 3.52
CA TYR A 40 3.81 -5.15 4.41
C TYR A 40 3.48 -5.44 5.87
N ILE A 41 4.50 -5.88 6.60
CA ILE A 41 4.42 -6.22 8.02
C ILE A 41 5.44 -5.35 8.73
N THR A 42 4.98 -4.50 9.65
CA THR A 42 5.87 -3.60 10.38
C THR A 42 5.55 -3.66 11.86
N SER A 43 6.39 -4.37 12.61
CA SER A 43 6.13 -4.70 14.01
C SER A 43 5.91 -3.43 14.84
N ARG A 44 4.86 -3.44 15.65
CA ARG A 44 4.58 -2.38 16.62
C ARG A 44 4.41 -2.96 18.01
N GLY A 45 5.05 -2.32 19.00
CA GLY A 45 4.82 -2.66 20.40
C GLY A 45 3.44 -2.17 20.88
N LYS A 46 3.05 -2.60 22.09
CA LYS A 46 1.76 -2.26 22.70
C LYS A 46 1.43 -0.76 22.66
N TRP A 47 2.45 0.10 22.80
CA TRP A 47 2.32 1.55 22.74
C TRP A 47 1.60 2.09 21.49
N TYR A 48 1.66 1.37 20.36
CA TYR A 48 1.03 1.83 19.12
C TYR A 48 -0.49 1.85 19.23
N LEU A 49 -1.08 0.78 19.80
CA LEU A 49 -2.52 0.69 20.01
C LEU A 49 -3.00 1.61 21.15
N GLU A 50 -2.15 1.86 22.14
CA GLU A 50 -2.42 2.85 23.21
C GLU A 50 -2.30 4.31 22.73
N SER A 51 -1.74 4.53 21.54
CA SER A 51 -1.63 5.86 20.94
C SER A 51 -2.85 6.22 20.10
N TRP A 52 -2.90 7.45 19.58
CA TRP A 52 -3.94 7.84 18.62
C TRP A 52 -4.00 6.94 17.37
N LYS A 53 -2.91 6.22 17.06
CA LYS A 53 -2.85 5.29 15.92
C LYS A 53 -3.72 4.05 16.13
N GLY A 54 -4.01 3.67 17.38
CA GLY A 54 -4.96 2.62 17.72
C GLY A 54 -6.42 3.07 17.78
N ASP A 55 -6.71 4.37 17.89
CA ASP A 55 -8.10 4.87 17.88
C ASP A 55 -8.60 5.00 16.43
N PRO A 56 -9.56 4.16 15.97
CA PRO A 56 -10.02 4.15 14.58
C PRO A 56 -10.70 5.46 14.17
N ARG A 57 -11.17 6.28 15.12
CA ARG A 57 -11.76 7.60 14.84
C ARG A 57 -10.71 8.66 14.52
N ARG A 58 -9.43 8.38 14.83
CA ARG A 58 -8.29 9.28 14.60
C ARG A 58 -7.35 8.75 13.53
N SER A 59 -7.06 7.45 13.55
CA SER A 59 -6.15 6.81 12.59
C SER A 59 -6.85 6.34 11.32
N PHE A 60 -8.16 6.14 11.38
CA PHE A 60 -8.96 5.58 10.30
C PHE A 60 -8.55 4.15 9.89
N GLY A 61 -7.93 3.40 10.82
CA GLY A 61 -7.59 1.99 10.67
C GLY A 61 -6.29 1.71 9.92
N VAL A 62 -5.88 0.43 9.88
CA VAL A 62 -4.58 -0.01 9.33
C VAL A 62 -4.45 0.32 7.85
N ALA A 63 -5.47 0.05 7.04
CA ALA A 63 -5.43 0.33 5.60
C ALA A 63 -5.18 1.82 5.31
N THR A 64 -5.76 2.73 6.09
CA THR A 64 -5.54 4.17 5.91
C THR A 64 -4.20 4.62 6.48
N ASN A 65 -3.94 4.34 7.76
CA ASN A 65 -2.79 4.88 8.48
C ASN A 65 -1.46 4.27 8.03
N ILE A 66 -1.48 2.99 7.62
CA ILE A 66 -0.29 2.24 7.20
C ILE A 66 -0.28 2.00 5.69
N GLY A 67 -1.43 1.74 5.07
CA GLY A 67 -1.51 1.28 3.68
C GLY A 67 -1.56 2.37 2.60
N VAL A 68 -2.02 3.58 2.92
CA VAL A 68 -2.45 4.56 1.90
C VAL A 68 -1.42 4.84 0.79
N HIS A 69 -0.13 4.95 1.15
CA HIS A 69 0.94 5.22 0.21
C HIS A 69 1.25 4.05 -0.72
N PHE A 70 0.96 2.81 -0.31
CA PHE A 70 1.06 1.65 -1.20
C PHE A 70 -0.05 1.63 -2.23
N TYR A 71 -1.29 1.93 -1.84
CA TYR A 71 -2.41 2.02 -2.78
C TYR A 71 -2.25 3.19 -3.77
N ASP A 72 -1.63 4.28 -3.31
CA ASP A 72 -1.19 5.38 -4.17
C ASP A 72 -0.14 4.93 -5.20
N MET A 73 0.91 4.24 -4.74
CA MET A 73 1.96 3.71 -5.61
C MET A 73 1.40 2.71 -6.62
N LEU A 74 0.52 1.79 -6.20
CA LEU A 74 -0.12 0.83 -7.11
C LEU A 74 -0.91 1.53 -8.21
N HIS A 75 -1.65 2.59 -7.87
CA HIS A 75 -2.34 3.43 -8.85
C HIS A 75 -1.37 4.13 -9.80
N PHE A 76 -0.33 4.74 -9.25
CA PHE A 76 0.67 5.47 -10.01
C PHE A 76 1.33 4.61 -11.09
N ILE A 77 1.55 3.33 -10.80
CA ILE A 77 2.18 2.36 -11.69
C ILE A 77 1.16 1.70 -12.64
N PHE A 78 0.05 1.20 -12.09
CA PHE A 78 -0.84 0.26 -12.81
C PHE A 78 -2.15 0.87 -13.33
N GLY A 79 -2.38 2.17 -13.11
CA GLY A 79 -3.50 2.90 -13.69
C GLY A 79 -4.75 2.91 -12.80
N LYS A 80 -5.93 3.03 -13.40
CA LYS A 80 -7.18 3.19 -12.64
C LYS A 80 -7.62 1.90 -11.96
N LEU A 81 -8.21 2.03 -10.77
CA LEU A 81 -8.82 0.94 -10.03
C LEU A 81 -10.16 0.54 -10.65
N GLN A 82 -10.39 -0.76 -10.80
CA GLN A 82 -11.57 -1.39 -11.40
C GLN A 82 -12.33 -2.27 -10.40
N LYS A 83 -11.62 -2.96 -9.49
CA LYS A 83 -12.22 -3.81 -8.42
C LYS A 83 -11.51 -3.55 -7.10
N ASN A 84 -12.27 -3.52 -6.00
CA ASN A 84 -11.75 -3.37 -4.64
C ASN A 84 -12.51 -4.30 -3.70
N ILE A 85 -11.80 -5.28 -3.13
CA ILE A 85 -12.37 -6.32 -2.27
C ILE A 85 -11.56 -6.40 -0.99
N VAL A 86 -12.26 -6.49 0.14
CA VAL A 86 -11.67 -6.73 1.45
C VAL A 86 -11.96 -8.17 1.85
N HIS A 87 -10.90 -8.90 2.20
CA HIS A 87 -11.02 -10.28 2.69
C HIS A 87 -10.89 -10.35 4.21
N TYR A 88 -10.16 -9.41 4.81
CA TYR A 88 -10.02 -9.30 6.25
C TYR A 88 -9.81 -7.85 6.66
N SER A 89 -10.48 -7.41 7.73
CA SER A 89 -10.30 -6.10 8.33
C SER A 89 -10.33 -6.22 9.85
N GLY A 90 -9.22 -5.92 10.50
CA GLY A 90 -9.10 -5.91 11.96
C GLY A 90 -8.21 -4.76 12.45
N GLU A 91 -8.07 -4.64 13.76
CA GLU A 91 -7.35 -3.52 14.38
C GLU A 91 -5.85 -3.49 14.06
N MET A 92 -5.23 -4.66 13.89
CA MET A 92 -3.78 -4.79 13.68
C MET A 92 -3.39 -5.20 12.26
N LYS A 93 -4.34 -5.66 11.46
CA LYS A 93 -4.04 -6.23 10.14
C LYS A 93 -5.26 -6.17 9.22
N ALA A 94 -4.99 -6.10 7.92
CA ALA A 94 -6.01 -6.05 6.88
C ALA A 94 -5.47 -6.77 5.63
N ALA A 95 -6.37 -7.39 4.87
CA ALA A 95 -6.03 -8.08 3.63
C ALA A 95 -7.16 -7.94 2.61
N GLY A 96 -6.80 -8.00 1.33
CA GLY A 96 -7.78 -7.89 0.27
C GLY A 96 -7.18 -8.05 -1.12
N TYR A 97 -7.98 -7.66 -2.09
CA TYR A 97 -7.66 -7.71 -3.51
C TYR A 97 -8.04 -6.39 -4.19
N LEU A 98 -7.17 -5.91 -5.07
CA LEU A 98 -7.38 -4.75 -5.91
C LEU A 98 -7.14 -5.15 -7.36
N GLU A 99 -8.01 -4.73 -8.25
CA GLU A 99 -7.80 -4.90 -9.68
C GLU A 99 -7.68 -3.53 -10.32
N TYR A 100 -6.53 -3.27 -10.92
CA TYR A 100 -6.25 -2.08 -11.70
C TYR A 100 -6.33 -2.40 -13.19
N GLU A 101 -6.30 -1.36 -14.04
CA GLU A 101 -6.23 -1.50 -15.49
C GLU A 101 -5.11 -2.45 -15.94
N LYS A 102 -3.95 -2.37 -15.29
CA LYS A 102 -2.77 -3.17 -15.66
C LYS A 102 -2.35 -4.22 -14.63
N ALA A 103 -3.03 -4.36 -13.49
CA ALA A 103 -2.57 -5.30 -12.45
C ALA A 103 -3.71 -5.95 -11.66
N ARG A 104 -3.48 -7.18 -11.23
CA ARG A 104 -4.22 -7.89 -10.18
C ARG A 104 -3.37 -7.90 -8.93
N VAL A 105 -3.83 -7.31 -7.85
CA VAL A 105 -3.03 -7.07 -6.65
C VAL A 105 -3.67 -7.72 -5.45
N ARG A 106 -3.00 -8.75 -4.93
CA ARG A 106 -3.30 -9.31 -3.60
C ARG A 106 -2.47 -8.55 -2.58
N TRP A 107 -3.10 -8.08 -1.51
CA TRP A 107 -2.40 -7.27 -0.52
C TRP A 107 -2.65 -7.72 0.92
N PHE A 108 -1.63 -7.55 1.75
CA PHE A 108 -1.66 -7.81 3.18
C PHE A 108 -0.87 -6.77 3.94
N LEU A 109 -1.49 -6.19 4.96
CA LEU A 109 -0.91 -5.21 5.86
C LEU A 109 -1.01 -5.71 7.30
N SER A 110 0.08 -5.64 8.05
CA SER A 110 0.07 -5.97 9.49
C SER A 110 1.04 -5.12 10.31
N ILE A 111 0.64 -4.85 11.56
CA ILE A 111 1.53 -4.32 12.60
C ILE A 111 1.89 -5.36 13.66
N ASP A 112 1.39 -6.59 13.52
CA ASP A 112 1.64 -7.71 14.43
C ASP A 112 2.95 -8.42 14.06
N ALA A 113 3.86 -8.53 15.02
CA ALA A 113 5.15 -9.20 14.84
C ALA A 113 5.00 -10.72 14.60
N ASN A 114 3.88 -11.31 15.01
CA ASN A 114 3.62 -12.74 14.81
C ASN A 114 3.40 -13.09 13.33
N ASP A 115 3.00 -12.13 12.51
CA ASP A 115 2.78 -12.32 11.09
C ASP A 115 4.09 -12.30 10.29
N LEU A 116 5.23 -11.90 10.88
CA LEU A 116 6.52 -11.95 10.20
C LEU A 116 6.86 -13.39 9.77
N PRO A 117 7.46 -13.59 8.59
CA PRO A 117 8.06 -14.88 8.23
C PRO A 117 9.07 -15.35 9.28
N GLU A 118 9.15 -16.66 9.52
CA GLU A 118 10.05 -17.26 10.53
C GLU A 118 11.53 -16.92 10.30
N ASP A 119 11.95 -16.79 9.05
CA ASP A 119 13.31 -16.41 8.68
C ASP A 119 13.62 -14.93 8.90
N VAL A 120 12.60 -14.08 9.11
CA VAL A 120 12.71 -12.64 9.40
C VAL A 120 12.56 -12.35 10.90
N LYS A 121 11.76 -13.14 11.61
CA LYS A 121 11.54 -12.99 13.06
C LYS A 121 12.86 -12.92 13.83
N GLY A 122 12.97 -11.92 14.71
CA GLY A 122 14.17 -11.69 15.52
C GLY A 122 15.37 -11.06 14.78
N LYS A 123 15.34 -10.99 13.43
CA LYS A 123 16.40 -10.36 12.63
C LYS A 123 16.03 -8.94 12.22
N GLN A 124 14.78 -8.73 11.78
CA GLN A 124 14.30 -7.42 11.34
C GLN A 124 12.88 -7.16 11.86
N PRO A 125 12.54 -5.91 12.25
CA PRO A 125 11.22 -5.58 12.76
C PRO A 125 10.17 -5.40 11.64
N THR A 126 10.60 -5.34 10.38
CA THR A 126 9.75 -5.06 9.22
C THR A 126 10.04 -6.08 8.12
N PHE A 127 8.98 -6.57 7.50
CA PHE A 127 9.00 -7.36 6.27
C PHE A 127 8.17 -6.63 5.22
N ARG A 128 8.79 -6.29 4.10
CA ARG A 128 8.14 -5.55 3.03
C ARG A 128 8.56 -6.14 1.71
N THR A 129 7.61 -6.71 1.00
CA THR A 129 7.84 -7.33 -0.31
C THR A 129 6.72 -6.92 -1.25
N ILE A 130 7.11 -6.58 -2.47
CA ILE A 130 6.19 -6.47 -3.60
C ILE A 130 6.78 -7.32 -4.70
N THR A 131 6.01 -8.30 -5.14
CA THR A 131 6.36 -9.10 -6.31
C THR A 131 5.49 -8.69 -7.48
N VAL A 132 6.06 -8.69 -8.68
CA VAL A 132 5.37 -8.45 -9.95
C VAL A 132 5.72 -9.59 -10.88
N ASP A 133 4.72 -10.35 -11.32
CA ASP A 133 4.88 -11.60 -12.08
C ASP A 133 5.84 -12.59 -11.41
N GLY A 134 5.88 -12.59 -10.08
CA GLY A 134 6.75 -13.45 -9.26
C GLY A 134 8.16 -12.92 -9.02
N GLU A 135 8.55 -11.80 -9.65
CA GLU A 135 9.83 -11.15 -9.42
C GLU A 135 9.72 -10.10 -8.31
N GLU A 136 10.61 -10.17 -7.32
CA GLU A 136 10.62 -9.19 -6.22
C GLU A 136 11.21 -7.85 -6.69
N ILE A 137 10.49 -6.77 -6.39
CA ILE A 137 10.99 -5.42 -6.61
C ILE A 137 11.75 -5.00 -5.37
N GLU A 138 13.03 -4.70 -5.53
CA GLU A 138 13.85 -4.18 -4.44
C GLU A 138 13.61 -2.68 -4.26
N PHE A 139 12.88 -2.30 -3.22
CA PHE A 139 12.72 -0.92 -2.77
C PHE A 139 13.03 -0.80 -1.26
N SER A 140 13.67 -1.77 -0.61
CA SER A 140 14.11 -1.65 0.80
C SER A 140 15.14 -0.54 0.99
N LYS A 141 15.94 -0.30 -0.06
CA LYS A 141 17.03 0.67 -0.10
C LYS A 141 16.57 1.95 -0.79
N GLY A 142 17.00 3.12 -0.32
CA GLY A 142 16.65 4.40 -0.95
C GLY A 142 15.43 5.13 -0.36
N PHE A 143 14.91 4.68 0.79
CA PHE A 143 13.87 5.39 1.54
C PHE A 143 14.39 6.63 2.29
N THR A 144 15.71 6.81 2.36
CA THR A 144 16.34 7.99 2.94
C THR A 144 16.10 9.19 2.03
N ASP A 145 15.70 10.32 2.61
CA ASP A 145 15.60 11.63 1.95
C ASP A 145 14.48 11.86 0.93
N LEU A 146 13.58 10.91 0.69
CA LEU A 146 12.41 11.14 -0.19
C LEU A 146 11.49 12.28 0.28
N HIS A 147 11.54 12.62 1.57
CA HIS A 147 10.85 13.80 2.08
C HIS A 147 11.51 15.08 1.55
N THR A 148 12.84 15.19 1.58
CA THR A 148 13.57 16.33 1.02
C THR A 148 13.19 16.53 -0.45
N VAL A 149 13.22 15.46 -1.25
CA VAL A 149 12.80 15.49 -2.66
C VAL A 149 11.35 15.95 -2.81
N SER A 150 10.43 15.46 -1.97
CA SER A 150 9.02 15.90 -2.00
C SER A 150 8.89 17.41 -1.79
N TYR A 151 9.68 18.00 -0.88
CA TYR A 151 9.68 19.45 -0.64
C TYR A 151 10.31 20.22 -1.81
N GLU A 152 11.39 19.72 -2.40
CA GLU A 152 12.01 20.30 -3.60
C GLU A 152 11.01 20.35 -4.76
N GLU A 153 10.27 19.26 -5.00
CA GLU A 153 9.25 19.18 -6.05
C GLU A 153 8.07 20.13 -5.77
N ILE A 154 7.62 20.24 -4.52
CA ILE A 154 6.59 21.22 -4.12
C ILE A 154 7.06 22.65 -4.41
N LEU A 155 8.29 23.00 -4.00
CA LEU A 155 8.86 24.34 -4.20
C LEU A 155 9.09 24.65 -5.68
N ALA A 156 9.37 23.62 -6.50
CA ALA A 156 9.49 23.74 -7.94
C ALA A 156 8.14 23.72 -8.69
N GLY A 157 7.01 23.66 -7.97
CA GLY A 157 5.67 23.69 -8.55
C GLY A 157 5.16 22.36 -9.13
N ARG A 158 5.86 21.25 -8.82
CA ARG A 158 5.53 19.87 -9.26
C ARG A 158 4.98 18.98 -8.14
N GLY A 159 4.65 19.57 -6.99
CA GLY A 159 4.07 18.84 -5.86
C GLY A 159 2.68 18.28 -6.15
N TYR A 160 2.35 17.16 -5.50
CA TYR A 160 1.07 16.47 -5.67
C TYR A 160 -0.06 17.15 -4.89
N GLY A 161 -1.16 17.47 -5.56
CA GLY A 161 -2.31 18.17 -5.01
C GLY A 161 -3.46 17.25 -4.57
N ILE A 162 -4.64 17.85 -4.39
CA ILE A 162 -5.87 17.15 -4.00
C ILE A 162 -6.25 16.08 -5.04
N GLU A 163 -6.15 16.41 -6.33
CA GLU A 163 -6.52 15.46 -7.40
C GLU A 163 -5.55 14.27 -7.47
N ASP A 164 -4.26 14.49 -7.21
CA ASP A 164 -3.27 13.41 -7.19
C ASP A 164 -3.51 12.41 -6.05
N ALA A 165 -3.95 12.91 -4.89
CA ALA A 165 -4.24 12.11 -3.70
C ALA A 165 -5.65 11.49 -3.72
N ARG A 166 -6.57 11.98 -4.58
CA ARG A 166 -7.97 11.57 -4.60
C ARG A 166 -8.13 10.06 -4.68
N HIS A 167 -7.40 9.42 -5.60
CA HIS A 167 -7.48 7.98 -5.82
C HIS A 167 -7.20 7.16 -4.55
N CYS A 168 -6.06 7.41 -3.89
CA CYS A 168 -5.67 6.60 -2.73
C CYS A 168 -6.60 6.86 -1.54
N ILE A 169 -7.15 8.07 -1.41
CA ILE A 169 -8.18 8.40 -0.41
C ILE A 169 -9.50 7.67 -0.70
N GLU A 170 -9.97 7.64 -1.94
CA GLU A 170 -11.17 6.88 -2.34
C GLU A 170 -10.99 5.38 -2.07
N THR A 171 -9.80 4.85 -2.38
CA THR A 171 -9.44 3.44 -2.16
C THR A 171 -9.52 3.06 -0.68
N VAL A 172 -8.86 3.81 0.21
CA VAL A 172 -8.89 3.51 1.66
C VAL A 172 -10.24 3.85 2.29
N ASN A 173 -10.97 4.82 1.75
CA ASN A 173 -12.32 5.12 2.19
C ASN A 173 -13.24 3.93 1.97
N TYR A 174 -13.19 3.31 0.78
CA TYR A 174 -13.95 2.10 0.48
C TYR A 174 -13.53 0.93 1.39
N ILE A 175 -12.22 0.65 1.50
CA ILE A 175 -11.71 -0.46 2.31
C ILE A 175 -12.19 -0.36 3.76
N ARG A 176 -12.24 0.86 4.31
CA ARG A 176 -12.68 1.11 5.69
C ARG A 176 -14.16 0.82 5.92
N SER A 177 -15.01 0.98 4.91
CA SER A 177 -16.46 0.80 5.02
C SER A 177 -16.96 -0.52 4.45
N ALA A 178 -16.11 -1.28 3.77
CA ALA A 178 -16.48 -2.53 3.13
C ALA A 178 -16.61 -3.66 4.17
N ASP A 179 -17.69 -4.45 4.04
CA ASP A 179 -17.82 -5.70 4.77
C ASP A 179 -16.87 -6.75 4.16
N PRO A 180 -16.03 -7.42 4.97
CA PRO A 180 -15.15 -8.46 4.45
C PRO A 180 -15.94 -9.62 3.83
N VAL A 181 -15.45 -10.15 2.71
CA VAL A 181 -16.01 -11.31 2.03
C VAL A 181 -15.01 -12.46 1.99
N VAL A 182 -15.51 -13.68 1.81
CA VAL A 182 -14.64 -14.86 1.61
C VAL A 182 -13.89 -14.70 0.30
N ALA A 183 -12.57 -14.86 0.34
CA ALA A 183 -11.73 -14.75 -0.85
C ALA A 183 -12.00 -15.90 -1.84
N GLU A 184 -12.08 -15.55 -3.12
CA GLU A 184 -11.94 -16.51 -4.20
C GLU A 184 -10.47 -17.02 -4.24
N ALA A 185 -10.25 -18.21 -4.80
CA ALA A 185 -8.96 -18.90 -4.68
C ALA A 185 -7.79 -18.13 -5.30
N ASP A 186 -8.04 -17.38 -6.37
CA ASP A 186 -7.08 -16.55 -7.10
C ASP A 186 -6.91 -15.12 -6.52
N GLU A 187 -7.87 -14.64 -5.73
CA GLU A 187 -7.85 -13.32 -5.10
C GLU A 187 -7.27 -13.34 -3.68
N ALA A 188 -7.08 -14.53 -3.09
CA ALA A 188 -6.55 -14.68 -1.76
C ALA A 188 -5.04 -14.37 -1.70
N HIS A 189 -4.64 -13.40 -0.88
CA HIS A 189 -3.23 -13.19 -0.53
C HIS A 189 -2.70 -14.40 0.27
N ARG A 190 -1.45 -14.84 0.06
CA ARG A 190 -0.92 -16.05 0.70
C ARG A 190 -0.96 -16.05 2.25
N PHE A 191 -0.89 -14.87 2.86
CA PHE A 191 -1.00 -14.68 4.33
C PHE A 191 -2.44 -14.70 4.86
N LEU A 192 -3.47 -14.75 4.00
CA LEU A 192 -4.86 -14.78 4.44
C LEU A 192 -5.19 -16.03 5.27
N SER A 193 -4.57 -17.17 4.95
CA SER A 193 -4.74 -18.43 5.70
C SER A 193 -4.23 -18.35 7.14
N VAL A 194 -3.26 -17.46 7.42
CA VAL A 194 -2.75 -17.21 8.77
C VAL A 194 -3.80 -16.48 9.63
N LEU A 195 -4.73 -15.75 9.00
CA LEU A 195 -5.79 -14.99 9.67
C LEU A 195 -6.99 -15.84 10.07
N LEU A 196 -7.31 -16.88 9.28
CA LEU A 196 -8.48 -17.73 9.49
C LEU A 196 -8.25 -18.84 10.53
N ASN A 197 -7.02 -18.99 11.01
CA ASN A 197 -6.61 -20.00 12.00
C ASN A 197 -6.33 -19.41 13.40
N GLN A 198 -6.73 -18.16 13.65
CA GLN A 198 -6.66 -17.48 14.95
C GLN A 198 -8.05 -17.32 15.55
#